data_AF-A0A7S1HMZ2-F1
#
_entry.id   AF-A0A7S1HMZ2-F1
#
_cell.length_a   1.000
_cell.length_b   1.000
_cell.length_c   1.000
_cell.angle_alpha   90.00
_cell.angle_beta   90.00
_cell.angle_gamma   90.00
#
_symmetry.space_group_name_H-M   'P 1'
#
loop_
_entity.id
_entity.type
_entity.pdbx_description
1 polymer ?
#
loop_
_entity_poly.entity_id
_entity_poly.type
_entity_poly.pdbx_seq_one_letter_code
_entity_poly.pdbx_strand_id
1 'polypeptide(L)'
;CIVAPLGSGASLCAMRGGRSVATTMGFSALDGLMMGTRCGALDPGALLYLMEVEGLDVHQVGQMLYHQSGLLGVSGRSADPRELLAHEADDPQCAAALALYVRRIVRELGALVAVLGGL
;
A
#
# COMPACT_ATOMS: atom_id res chain seq x y z
N CYS A 1 -9.84 3.29 -18.96
CA CYS A 1 -10.44 2.70 -17.75
C CYS A 1 -9.32 2.44 -16.73
N ILE A 2 -9.67 2.22 -15.47
CA ILE A 2 -8.71 1.82 -14.44
C ILE A 2 -9.15 0.45 -13.92
N VAL A 3 -8.20 -0.47 -13.80
CA VAL A 3 -8.40 -1.81 -13.24
C VAL A 3 -7.71 -1.85 -11.87
N ALA A 4 -8.40 -2.38 -10.86
CA ALA A 4 -7.94 -2.41 -9.48
C ALA A 4 -8.05 -3.83 -8.89
N PRO A 5 -7.08 -4.73 -9.14
CA PRO A 5 -7.01 -5.98 -8.41
C PRO A 5 -6.63 -5.71 -6.96
N LEU A 6 -7.57 -5.96 -6.03
CA LEU A 6 -7.38 -5.77 -4.59
C LEU A 6 -7.44 -7.13 -3.89
N GLY A 7 -6.27 -7.74 -3.69
CA GLY A 7 -6.09 -9.00 -2.97
C GLY A 7 -4.91 -8.93 -1.99
N SER A 8 -4.29 -10.07 -1.69
CA SER A 8 -3.07 -10.11 -0.84
C SER A 8 -1.90 -9.32 -1.43
N GLY A 9 -1.88 -9.15 -2.75
CA GLY A 9 -1.18 -8.08 -3.45
C GLY A 9 -2.19 -7.16 -4.13
N ALA A 10 -1.93 -5.85 -4.10
CA ALA A 10 -2.82 -4.86 -4.68
C ALA A 10 -2.05 -3.95 -5.65
N SER A 11 -2.64 -3.66 -6.81
CA SER A 11 -2.10 -2.68 -7.76
C SER A 11 -3.24 -2.01 -8.51
N LEU A 12 -2.98 -0.85 -9.13
CA LEU A 12 -3.89 -0.24 -10.09
C LEU A 12 -3.21 -0.16 -11.45
N CYS A 13 -4.00 -0.31 -12.51
CA CYS A 13 -3.55 -0.23 -13.89
C CYS A 13 -4.47 0.71 -14.68
N ALA A 14 -3.90 1.77 -15.26
CA ALA A 14 -4.60 2.62 -16.21
C ALA A 14 -4.49 2.04 -17.61
N MET A 15 -5.63 1.89 -18.28
CA MET A 15 -5.72 1.37 -19.64
C MET A 15 -6.37 2.37 -20.59
N ARG A 16 -5.76 2.55 -21.77
CA ARG A 16 -6.28 3.35 -22.89
C ARG A 16 -6.31 2.49 -24.15
N GLY A 17 -7.49 2.31 -24.75
CA GLY A 17 -7.66 1.49 -25.96
C GLY A 17 -7.19 0.04 -25.78
N GLY A 18 -7.44 -0.56 -24.61
CA GLY A 18 -7.00 -1.92 -24.29
C GLY A 18 -5.52 -2.07 -23.94
N ARG A 19 -4.72 -0.99 -23.95
CA ARG A 19 -3.29 -1.01 -23.63
C ARG A 19 -3.03 -0.37 -22.27
N SER A 20 -2.18 -1.01 -21.47
CA SER A 20 -1.69 -0.42 -20.22
C SER A 20 -0.83 0.81 -20.52
N VAL A 21 -1.10 1.92 -19.85
CA VAL A 21 -0.37 3.19 -19.97
C VAL A 21 0.30 3.63 -18.67
N ALA A 22 -0.18 3.14 -17.52
CA ALA A 22 0.46 3.34 -16.22
C ALA A 22 0.02 2.25 -15.23
N THR A 23 0.89 1.95 -14.27
CA THR A 23 0.63 0.99 -13.17
C THR A 23 1.22 1.54 -11.88
N THR A 24 0.66 1.15 -10.73
CA THR A 24 1.15 1.61 -9.42
C THR A 24 2.35 0.80 -8.91
N MET A 25 2.54 -0.43 -9.39
CA MET A 25 3.73 -1.20 -9.02
C MET A 25 4.93 -0.71 -9.84
N GLY A 26 6.06 -0.54 -9.17
CA GLY A 26 7.34 -0.18 -9.79
C GLY A 26 8.17 -1.42 -10.14
N PHE A 27 9.47 -1.33 -9.85
CA PHE A 27 10.42 -2.41 -10.09
C PHE A 27 10.08 -3.71 -9.33
N SER A 28 9.50 -3.60 -8.14
CA SER A 28 9.12 -4.73 -7.30
C SER A 28 7.64 -4.66 -6.90
N ALA A 29 7.12 -5.78 -6.42
CA ALA A 29 5.76 -5.86 -5.88
C ALA A 29 5.57 -5.19 -4.50
N LEU A 30 6.59 -4.47 -4.01
CA LEU A 30 6.54 -3.69 -2.78
C LEU A 30 5.97 -2.29 -3.01
N ASP A 31 6.20 -1.72 -4.19
CA ASP A 31 5.82 -0.35 -4.52
C ASP A 31 4.33 -0.21 -4.87
N GLY A 32 3.82 1.01 -4.77
CA GLY A 32 2.44 1.37 -5.09
C GLY A 32 1.52 1.37 -3.87
N LEU A 33 0.50 0.52 -3.92
CA LEU A 33 -0.54 0.50 -2.88
C LEU A 33 -0.01 -0.10 -1.58
N MET A 34 -0.51 0.44 -0.46
CA MET A 34 -0.48 -0.26 0.82
C MET A 34 -1.24 -1.58 0.66
N MET A 35 -0.70 -2.70 1.16
CA MET A 35 -1.32 -4.02 1.05
C MET A 35 -1.53 -4.64 2.43
N GLY A 36 -1.82 -5.94 2.51
CA GLY A 36 -1.99 -6.66 3.76
C GLY A 36 -0.77 -6.59 4.68
N THR A 37 0.39 -7.03 4.18
CA THR A 37 1.67 -7.05 4.94
C THR A 37 2.77 -6.18 4.35
N ARG A 38 2.54 -5.62 3.15
CA ARG A 38 3.50 -4.82 2.39
C ARG A 38 3.24 -3.34 2.57
N CYS A 39 4.31 -2.57 2.71
CA CYS A 39 4.21 -1.13 2.99
C CYS A 39 3.57 -0.32 1.84
N GLY A 40 3.76 -0.72 0.59
CA GLY A 40 3.45 0.13 -0.56
C GLY A 40 4.49 1.23 -0.74
N ALA A 41 4.11 2.33 -1.40
CA ALA A 41 4.97 3.48 -1.59
C ALA A 41 5.44 4.09 -0.26
N LEU A 42 6.76 4.03 -0.03
CA LEU A 42 7.46 4.52 1.15
C LEU A 42 8.56 5.50 0.76
N ASP A 43 8.78 6.51 1.60
CA ASP A 43 9.87 7.48 1.42
C ASP A 43 11.23 6.77 1.62
N PRO A 44 12.17 6.85 0.67
CA PRO A 44 13.53 6.34 0.85
C PRO A 44 14.25 6.93 2.08
N GLY A 45 13.93 8.17 2.48
CA GLY A 45 14.46 8.76 3.71
C GLY A 45 14.05 8.00 4.98
N ALA A 46 12.87 7.38 4.99
CA ALA A 46 12.46 6.51 6.09
C ALA A 46 13.30 5.22 6.14
N LEU A 47 13.70 4.68 4.98
CA LEU A 47 14.61 3.53 4.92
C LEU A 47 15.99 3.89 5.49
N LEU A 48 16.52 5.05 5.13
CA LEU A 48 17.79 5.54 5.67
C LEU A 48 17.72 5.70 7.19
N TYR A 49 16.63 6.29 7.70
CA TYR A 49 16.41 6.40 9.14
C TYR A 49 16.39 5.04 9.85
N LEU A 50 15.67 4.06 9.31
CA LEU A 50 15.60 2.70 9.88
C LEU A 50 16.98 2.03 9.94
N MET A 51 17.82 2.25 8.92
CA MET A 51 19.15 1.63 8.87
C MET A 51 20.18 2.37 9.74
N GLU A 52 20.20 3.70 9.67
CA GLU A 52 21.23 4.52 10.30
C GLU A 52 20.93 4.83 11.77
N VAL A 53 19.65 5.05 12.11
CA VAL A 53 19.23 5.48 13.45
C VAL A 53 18.72 4.31 14.27
N GLU A 54 17.81 3.49 13.72
CA GLU A 54 17.29 2.29 14.40
C GLU A 54 18.25 1.10 14.31
N GLY A 55 19.32 1.21 13.51
CA GLY A 55 20.36 0.18 13.39
C GLY A 55 19.90 -1.11 12.73
N LEU A 56 18.80 -1.08 11.97
CA LEU A 56 18.27 -2.25 11.28
C LEU A 56 19.16 -2.62 10.09
N ASP A 57 19.51 -3.90 9.99
CA ASP A 57 20.19 -4.42 8.82
C ASP A 57 19.24 -4.57 7.62
N VAL A 58 19.82 -4.78 6.43
CA VAL A 58 19.06 -4.90 5.17
C VAL A 58 18.04 -6.04 5.22
N HIS A 59 18.34 -7.13 5.91
CA HIS A 59 17.43 -8.27 6.02
C HIS A 59 16.26 -7.94 6.94
N GLN A 60 16.50 -7.28 8.07
CA GLN A 60 15.47 -6.82 9.00
C GLN A 60 14.55 -5.79 8.34
N VAL A 61 15.12 -4.81 7.62
CA VAL A 61 14.33 -3.85 6.83
C VAL A 61 13.50 -4.59 5.77
N GLY A 62 14.11 -5.51 5.01
CA GLY A 62 13.39 -6.31 4.03
C GLY A 62 12.22 -7.08 4.63
N GLN A 63 12.44 -7.76 5.76
CA GLN A 63 11.40 -8.49 6.48
C GLN A 63 10.27 -7.56 6.94
N MET A 64 10.61 -6.40 7.49
CA MET A 64 9.62 -5.41 7.93
C MET A 64 8.76 -4.95 6.75
N LEU A 65 9.38 -4.57 5.64
CA LEU A 65 8.70 -4.03 4.47
C LEU A 65 7.77 -5.05 3.78
N TYR A 66 8.18 -6.32 3.70
CA TYR A 66 7.40 -7.36 3.00
C TYR A 66 6.35 -8.05 3.88
N HIS A 67 6.63 -8.21 5.17
CA HIS A 67 5.88 -9.13 6.02
C HIS A 67 5.27 -8.51 7.27
N GLN A 68 5.72 -7.32 7.69
CA GLN A 68 5.29 -6.73 8.96
C GLN A 68 4.73 -5.31 8.80
N SER A 69 4.49 -4.86 7.57
CA SER A 69 3.98 -3.54 7.24
C SER A 69 2.51 -3.62 6.79
N GLY A 70 2.02 -2.59 6.09
CA GLY A 70 0.68 -2.61 5.50
C GLY A 70 -0.43 -2.59 6.55
N LEU A 71 -1.56 -3.21 6.23
CA LEU A 71 -2.71 -3.32 7.14
C LEU A 71 -2.31 -3.99 8.46
N LEU A 72 -1.47 -5.03 8.40
CA LEU A 72 -0.97 -5.73 9.58
C LEU A 72 -0.14 -4.80 10.46
N GLY A 73 0.82 -4.09 9.87
CA GLY A 73 1.72 -3.20 10.61
C GLY A 73 1.00 -2.02 11.26
N VAL A 74 -0.01 -1.47 10.59
CA VAL A 74 -0.75 -0.30 11.10
C VAL A 74 -1.84 -0.71 12.09
N SER A 75 -2.58 -1.78 11.81
CA SER A 75 -3.63 -2.27 12.72
C SER A 75 -3.08 -3.01 13.94
N GLY A 76 -1.88 -3.60 13.83
CA GLY A 76 -1.34 -4.52 14.83
C GLY A 76 -2.13 -5.82 14.98
N ARG A 77 -3.10 -6.08 14.09
CA ARG A 77 -4.09 -7.15 14.24
C ARG A 77 -4.13 -8.12 13.07
N SER A 78 -4.42 -7.63 11.87
CA SER A 78 -4.64 -8.49 10.71
C SER A 78 -4.18 -7.84 9.40
N ALA A 79 -3.78 -8.70 8.46
CA ALA A 79 -3.52 -8.33 7.09
C ALA A 79 -4.79 -8.36 6.20
N ASP A 80 -5.90 -8.92 6.71
CA ASP A 80 -7.16 -9.03 5.97
C ASP A 80 -8.08 -7.84 6.30
N PRO A 81 -8.42 -6.98 5.31
CA PRO A 81 -9.30 -5.84 5.55
C PRO A 81 -10.71 -6.27 6.03
N ARG A 82 -11.17 -7.48 5.72
CA ARG A 82 -12.48 -7.98 6.17
C ARG A 82 -12.50 -8.21 7.69
N GLU A 83 -11.39 -8.67 8.23
CA GLU A 83 -11.24 -8.85 9.68
C GLU A 83 -11.17 -7.50 10.38
N LEU A 84 -10.43 -6.54 9.82
CA LEU A 84 -10.34 -5.19 10.38
C LEU A 84 -11.69 -4.45 10.33
N LEU A 85 -12.46 -4.62 9.25
CA LEU A 85 -13.80 -4.03 9.11
C LEU A 85 -14.76 -4.48 10.21
N ALA A 86 -14.65 -5.74 10.66
CA ALA A 86 -15.47 -6.24 11.76
C ALA A 86 -15.18 -5.56 13.11
N HIS A 87 -14.05 -4.85 13.22
CA HIS A 87 -13.61 -4.15 14.42
C HIS A 87 -13.51 -2.63 14.25
N GLU A 88 -13.89 -2.08 13.09
CA GLU A 88 -13.73 -0.66 12.77
C GLU A 88 -14.43 0.27 13.78
N ALA A 89 -15.60 -0.14 14.29
CA ALA A 89 -16.37 0.67 15.23
C ALA A 89 -15.79 0.70 16.66
N ASP A 90 -15.09 -0.36 17.05
CA ASP A 90 -14.68 -0.60 18.44
C ASP A 90 -13.15 -0.46 18.65
N ASP A 91 -12.37 -0.46 17.57
CA ASP A 91 -10.92 -0.36 17.58
C ASP A 91 -10.44 0.80 16.69
N PRO A 92 -10.03 1.95 17.28
CA PRO A 92 -9.54 3.11 16.55
C PRO A 92 -8.33 2.81 15.66
N GLN A 93 -7.52 1.80 16.01
CA GLN A 93 -6.35 1.44 15.23
C GLN A 93 -6.73 0.62 13.99
N CYS A 94 -7.76 -0.23 14.08
CA CYS A 94 -8.37 -0.87 12.91
C CYS A 94 -8.98 0.18 11.96
N ALA A 95 -9.72 1.16 12.49
CA ALA A 95 -10.30 2.25 11.71
C ALA A 95 -9.21 3.09 11.01
N ALA A 96 -8.14 3.45 11.72
CA ALA A 96 -7.02 4.19 11.14
C ALA A 96 -6.30 3.41 10.02
N ALA A 97 -6.10 2.10 10.20
CA ALA A 97 -5.48 1.25 9.18
C ALA A 97 -6.33 1.18 7.90
N LEU A 98 -7.64 0.98 8.02
CA LEU A 98 -8.57 0.96 6.89
C LEU A 98 -8.66 2.33 6.20
N ALA A 99 -8.74 3.41 6.97
CA ALA A 99 -8.75 4.76 6.42
C ALA A 99 -7.47 5.09 5.64
N LEU A 100 -6.31 4.68 6.15
CA LEU A 100 -5.03 4.84 5.45
C LEU A 100 -5.00 4.01 4.16
N TYR A 101 -5.45 2.76 4.21
CA TYR A 101 -5.53 1.86 3.06
C TYR A 101 -6.39 2.46 1.94
N VAL A 102 -7.60 2.91 2.26
CA VAL A 102 -8.51 3.57 1.30
C VAL A 102 -7.89 4.86 0.78
N ARG A 103 -7.31 5.70 1.65
CA ARG A 103 -6.66 6.96 1.24
C ARG A 103 -5.54 6.73 0.24
N ARG A 104 -4.72 5.69 0.44
CA ARG A 104 -3.64 5.32 -0.50
C ARG A 104 -4.20 4.89 -1.85
N ILE A 105 -5.26 4.08 -1.87
CA ILE A 105 -5.95 3.70 -3.11
C ILE A 105 -6.48 4.92 -3.86
N VAL A 106 -7.19 5.82 -3.17
CA VAL A 106 -7.75 7.03 -3.77
C VAL A 106 -6.67 7.94 -4.35
N ARG A 107 -5.54 8.09 -3.64
CA ARG A 107 -4.40 8.89 -4.12
C ARG A 107 -3.86 8.35 -5.44
N GLU A 108 -3.57 7.05 -5.49
CA GLU A 108 -3.03 6.42 -6.70
C GLU A 108 -4.05 6.39 -7.84
N LEU A 109 -5.33 6.20 -7.52
CA LEU A 109 -6.41 6.31 -8.50
C LEU A 109 -6.44 7.70 -9.13
N GLY A 110 -6.34 8.77 -8.34
CA GLY A 110 -6.29 10.14 -8.83
C GLY A 110 -5.11 10.40 -9.78
N ALA A 111 -3.92 9.89 -9.43
CA ALA A 111 -2.76 9.96 -10.31
C ALA A 111 -3.01 9.27 -11.66
N LEU A 112 -3.62 8.08 -11.64
CA LEU A 112 -3.97 7.34 -12.87
C LEU A 112 -5.06 8.01 -13.70
N VAL A 113 -6.06 8.65 -13.07
CA VAL A 113 -7.07 9.46 -13.77
C VAL A 113 -6.41 10.61 -14.53
N ALA A 114 -5.47 11.31 -13.88
CA ALA A 114 -4.72 12.39 -14.52
C ALA A 114 -3.90 11.89 -15.73
N VAL A 115 -3.23 10.72 -15.61
CA VAL A 115 -2.51 10.09 -16.73
C VAL A 115 -3.44 9.74 -17.90
N LEU A 116 -4.68 9.31 -17.60
CA LEU A 116 -5.69 9.04 -18.61
C LEU A 116 -6.23 10.31 -19.29
N GLY A 117 -5.84 11.49 -18.84
CA GLY A 117 -6.25 12.78 -19.40
C GLY A 117 -7.61 13.26 -18.89
N GLY A 118 -8.07 12.74 -17.75
CA GLY A 118 -9.22 13.28 -17.04
C GLY A 118 -8.77 14.22 -15.93
N LEU A 119 -9.45 15.36 -15.79
CA LEU A 119 -9.46 16.29 -14.65
C LEU A 119 -10.77 17.09 -14.70
#